data_AF-A0A0L0JKI0-F1
#
_entry.id   AF-A0A0L0JKI0-F1
#
_cell.length_a   1.000
_cell.length_b   1.000
_cell.length_c   1.000
_cell.angle_alpha   90.00
_cell.angle_beta   90.00
_cell.angle_gamma   90.00
#
_symmetry.space_group_name_H-M   'P 1'
#
loop_
_entity.id
_entity.type
_entity.pdbx_description
1 polymer ?
#
loop_
_entity_poly.entity_id
_entity_poly.type
_entity_poly.pdbx_seq_one_letter_code
_entity_poly.pdbx_strand_id
1 'polypeptide(L)'
;MPNLDDEHAGTRIAEQRKLARLSQPELADRLPYSYSLLNQVECGAKPATADFVAAVSRTLNIDVTILTGQPYVTEMQRHRLAGVVRPIREALDLYDLGPNPDLTVRPAAELIAEADKLCGQVRAARLRSASEALPAAIAELTHMVWTTPSTPLWQTLASMYRTAHDISVKLGYYDLSTVALDRMAWAAERASDPCLGAIRQYMRGLVYFREGEYGIGKRLITSGHSIVGQAPKTRETLAVTGQLHLGASVICARAEDETGVAHHIGEAKSIAKRIGDASEVHWLSFGPTNVALHKMSADVEMKQYDTALTEARKTRLPAATATSRRGHFLVDWARTEMETGHDDPALKRLVAARRYAPEQTRYNPNARETTRSLMRTARQPSETLIGMVRWFGL
;
A
#
# COMPACT_ATOMS: atom_id res chain seq x y z
N MET A 1 -1.05 -34.54 -0.26
CA MET A 1 -0.71 -33.10 -0.28
C MET A 1 -2.00 -32.37 -0.59
N PRO A 2 -2.42 -31.36 0.20
CA PRO A 2 -3.64 -30.63 -0.11
C PRO A 2 -3.48 -29.90 -1.44
N ASN A 3 -4.55 -29.91 -2.24
CA ASN A 3 -4.60 -29.41 -3.61
C ASN A 3 -4.52 -27.88 -3.59
N LEU A 4 -3.57 -27.28 -4.33
CA LEU A 4 -3.29 -25.84 -4.34
C LEU A 4 -4.31 -24.98 -5.12
N ASP A 5 -5.32 -25.61 -5.71
CA ASP A 5 -6.21 -24.99 -6.71
C ASP A 5 -7.46 -24.29 -6.12
N ASP A 6 -7.62 -24.22 -4.80
CA ASP A 6 -8.86 -23.67 -4.18
C ASP A 6 -8.65 -22.79 -2.92
N GLU A 7 -7.46 -22.19 -2.75
CA GLU A 7 -7.19 -21.37 -1.55
C GLU A 7 -7.68 -19.90 -1.68
N HIS A 8 -8.99 -19.70 -1.61
CA HIS A 8 -9.57 -18.39 -1.31
C HIS A 8 -9.58 -18.12 0.22
N ALA A 9 -9.85 -16.87 0.62
CA ALA A 9 -9.82 -16.48 2.03
C ALA A 9 -10.76 -17.32 2.90
N GLY A 10 -11.96 -17.64 2.39
CA GLY A 10 -12.89 -18.57 3.04
C GLY A 10 -12.31 -19.94 3.42
N THR A 11 -11.55 -20.57 2.53
CA THR A 11 -10.88 -21.86 2.80
C THR A 11 -9.89 -21.73 3.96
N ARG A 12 -9.06 -20.68 3.95
CA ARG A 12 -8.10 -20.40 5.04
C ARG A 12 -8.80 -20.08 6.36
N ILE A 13 -9.92 -19.36 6.33
CA ILE A 13 -10.76 -19.11 7.51
C ILE A 13 -11.26 -20.44 8.09
N ALA A 14 -11.80 -21.34 7.26
CA ALA A 14 -12.28 -22.63 7.69
C ALA A 14 -11.15 -23.50 8.29
N GLU A 15 -9.95 -23.47 7.72
CA GLU A 15 -8.77 -24.16 8.24
C GLU A 15 -8.33 -23.61 9.59
N GLN A 16 -8.16 -22.29 9.71
CA GLN A 16 -7.73 -21.65 10.96
C GLN A 16 -8.77 -21.82 12.07
N ARG A 17 -10.07 -21.76 11.74
CA ARG A 17 -11.15 -22.10 12.66
C ARG A 17 -11.04 -23.53 13.19
N LYS A 18 -10.77 -24.50 12.31
CA LYS A 18 -10.57 -25.92 12.70
C LYS A 18 -9.32 -26.09 13.58
N LEU A 19 -8.21 -25.40 13.26
CA LEU A 19 -7.00 -25.41 14.09
C LEU A 19 -7.24 -24.82 15.48
N ALA A 20 -8.08 -23.79 15.57
CA ALA A 20 -8.56 -23.21 16.83
C ALA A 20 -9.62 -24.08 17.54
N ARG A 21 -9.98 -25.25 16.98
CA ARG A 21 -10.98 -26.20 17.50
C ARG A 21 -12.38 -25.59 17.69
N LEU A 22 -12.78 -24.68 16.80
CA LEU A 22 -14.11 -24.07 16.81
C LEU A 22 -14.99 -24.67 15.71
N SER A 23 -16.25 -24.93 16.02
CA SER A 23 -17.31 -25.13 15.03
C SER A 23 -17.69 -23.80 14.37
N GLN A 24 -18.40 -23.85 13.22
CA GLN A 24 -18.88 -22.63 12.58
C GLN A 24 -19.83 -21.82 13.48
N PRO A 25 -20.80 -22.42 14.20
CA PRO A 25 -21.63 -21.68 15.16
C PRO A 25 -20.79 -21.01 16.26
N GLU A 26 -19.83 -21.71 16.87
CA GLU A 26 -18.99 -21.14 17.93
C GLU A 26 -18.11 -19.99 17.45
N LEU A 27 -17.64 -20.02 16.20
CA LEU A 27 -16.93 -18.88 15.63
C LEU A 27 -17.90 -17.73 15.33
N ALA A 28 -19.06 -18.02 14.76
CA ALA A 28 -20.08 -17.01 14.45
C ALA A 28 -20.55 -16.26 15.70
N ASP A 29 -20.72 -16.96 16.83
CA ASP A 29 -21.10 -16.36 18.12
C ASP A 29 -20.04 -15.38 18.66
N ARG A 30 -18.80 -15.46 18.19
CA ARG A 30 -17.68 -14.58 18.56
C ARG A 30 -17.39 -13.50 17.52
N LEU A 31 -18.16 -13.45 16.43
CA LEU A 31 -18.02 -12.48 15.37
C LEU A 31 -19.17 -11.47 15.41
N PRO A 32 -18.97 -10.24 14.93
CA PRO A 32 -20.06 -9.29 14.69
C PRO A 32 -20.87 -9.64 13.42
N TYR A 33 -20.87 -10.91 12.98
CA TYR A 33 -21.43 -11.37 11.72
C TYR A 33 -22.25 -12.64 11.92
N SER A 34 -23.27 -12.83 11.08
CA SER A 34 -24.15 -13.99 11.18
C SER A 34 -23.47 -15.29 10.76
N TYR A 35 -23.92 -16.41 11.34
CA TYR A 35 -23.55 -17.76 10.92
C TYR A 35 -23.74 -17.98 9.41
N SER A 36 -24.84 -17.46 8.85
CA SER A 36 -25.14 -17.56 7.42
C SER A 36 -24.05 -16.91 6.56
N LEU A 37 -23.57 -15.72 6.96
CA LEU A 37 -22.47 -15.07 6.26
C LEU A 37 -21.16 -15.86 6.39
N LEU A 38 -20.82 -16.32 7.59
CA LEU A 38 -19.63 -17.17 7.80
C LEU A 38 -19.66 -18.41 6.92
N ASN A 39 -20.80 -19.11 6.87
CA ASN A 39 -20.97 -20.28 6.02
C ASN A 39 -20.81 -19.94 4.53
N GLN A 40 -21.45 -18.87 4.05
CA GLN A 40 -21.34 -18.40 2.67
C GLN A 40 -19.89 -18.02 2.30
N VAL A 41 -19.14 -17.45 3.24
CA VAL A 41 -17.73 -17.11 3.03
C VAL A 41 -16.85 -18.36 3.01
N GLU A 42 -16.98 -19.26 3.99
CA GLU A 42 -16.18 -20.49 4.06
C GLU A 42 -16.41 -21.40 2.85
N CYS A 43 -17.64 -21.51 2.34
CA CYS A 43 -17.95 -22.32 1.16
C CYS A 43 -17.70 -21.59 -0.18
N GLY A 44 -17.19 -20.36 -0.15
CA GLY A 44 -16.85 -19.59 -1.34
C GLY A 44 -18.04 -18.98 -2.10
N ALA A 45 -19.27 -19.11 -1.58
CA ALA A 45 -20.47 -18.50 -2.15
C ALA A 45 -20.47 -16.96 -2.06
N LYS A 46 -19.78 -16.39 -1.07
CA LYS A 46 -19.52 -14.94 -0.97
C LYS A 46 -18.04 -14.66 -0.76
N PRO A 47 -17.50 -13.56 -1.32
CA PRO A 47 -16.15 -13.13 -1.02
C PRO A 47 -16.04 -12.69 0.45
N ALA A 48 -14.89 -12.95 1.07
CA ALA A 48 -14.60 -12.44 2.40
C ALA A 48 -14.23 -10.96 2.28
N THR A 49 -15.06 -10.06 2.83
CA THR A 49 -14.73 -8.63 2.88
C THR A 49 -13.56 -8.38 3.82
N ALA A 50 -12.85 -7.26 3.64
CA ALA A 50 -11.72 -6.92 4.50
C ALA A 50 -12.12 -6.84 5.99
N ASP A 51 -13.27 -6.24 6.31
CA ASP A 51 -13.77 -6.17 7.70
C ASP A 51 -14.09 -7.55 8.28
N PHE A 52 -14.65 -8.45 7.44
CA PHE A 52 -14.90 -9.83 7.84
C PHE A 52 -13.60 -10.55 8.14
N VAL A 53 -12.60 -10.44 7.26
CA VAL A 53 -11.28 -11.04 7.45
C VAL A 53 -10.58 -10.48 8.69
N ALA A 54 -10.65 -9.17 8.91
CA ALA A 54 -10.07 -8.53 10.10
C ALA A 54 -10.77 -8.97 11.40
N ALA A 55 -12.10 -9.10 11.38
CA ALA A 55 -12.86 -9.62 12.53
C ALA A 55 -12.46 -11.06 12.86
N VAL A 56 -12.35 -11.94 11.85
CA VAL A 56 -11.90 -13.33 12.04
C VAL A 56 -10.46 -13.38 12.55
N SER A 57 -9.56 -12.58 11.98
CA SER A 57 -8.15 -12.49 12.42
C SER A 57 -8.04 -12.11 13.89
N ARG A 58 -8.79 -11.10 14.35
CA ARG A 58 -8.84 -10.71 15.77
C ARG A 58 -9.44 -11.80 16.65
N THR A 59 -10.57 -12.39 16.25
CA THR A 59 -11.24 -13.45 17.03
C THR A 59 -10.39 -14.71 17.18
N LEU A 60 -9.59 -15.05 16.15
CA LEU A 60 -8.69 -16.21 16.17
C LEU A 60 -7.27 -15.90 16.67
N ASN A 61 -6.97 -14.62 16.96
CA ASN A 61 -5.65 -14.14 17.36
C ASN A 61 -4.52 -14.57 16.38
N ILE A 62 -4.76 -14.34 15.10
CA ILE A 62 -3.82 -14.65 14.01
C ILE A 62 -3.61 -13.42 13.13
N ASP A 63 -2.48 -13.35 12.44
CA ASP A 63 -2.21 -12.28 11.49
C ASP A 63 -3.16 -12.33 10.29
N VAL A 64 -3.65 -11.16 9.85
CA VAL A 64 -4.59 -11.03 8.72
C VAL A 64 -4.03 -11.62 7.42
N THR A 65 -2.70 -11.62 7.26
CA THR A 65 -2.00 -12.16 6.09
C THR A 65 -2.17 -13.67 5.94
N ILE A 66 -2.36 -14.39 7.06
CA ILE A 66 -2.67 -15.83 7.05
C ILE A 66 -4.01 -16.07 6.35
N LEU A 67 -5.01 -15.22 6.60
CA LEU A 67 -6.33 -15.36 6.01
C LEU A 67 -6.39 -14.83 4.56
N THR A 68 -5.66 -13.76 4.25
CA THR A 68 -5.61 -13.21 2.88
C THR A 68 -4.68 -14.00 1.96
N GLY A 69 -3.87 -14.92 2.50
CA GLY A 69 -2.87 -15.69 1.75
C GLY A 69 -1.67 -14.85 1.32
N GLN A 70 -1.40 -13.75 2.02
CA GLN A 70 -0.26 -12.88 1.73
C GLN A 70 0.99 -13.37 2.48
N PRO A 71 2.19 -13.21 1.89
CA PRO A 71 2.47 -12.78 0.52
C PRO A 71 2.10 -13.85 -0.53
N TYR A 72 1.61 -13.42 -1.71
CA TYR A 72 1.19 -14.29 -2.82
C TYR A 72 2.39 -14.85 -3.60
N VAL A 73 3.23 -15.64 -2.94
CA VAL A 73 4.52 -16.10 -3.47
C VAL A 73 4.62 -17.61 -3.36
N THR A 74 5.01 -18.25 -4.46
CA THR A 74 5.40 -19.67 -4.41
C THR A 74 6.66 -19.86 -3.57
N GLU A 75 6.95 -21.08 -3.13
CA GLU A 75 8.15 -21.37 -2.34
C GLU A 75 9.45 -20.95 -3.07
N MET A 76 9.55 -21.22 -4.37
CA MET A 76 10.65 -20.73 -5.21
C MET A 76 10.71 -19.20 -5.30
N GLN A 77 9.56 -18.51 -5.30
CA GLN A 77 9.51 -17.05 -5.26
C GLN A 77 9.92 -16.51 -3.89
N ARG A 78 9.60 -17.19 -2.78
CA ARG A 78 10.07 -16.83 -1.44
C ARG A 78 11.60 -16.83 -1.36
N HIS A 79 12.27 -17.85 -1.90
CA HIS A 79 13.74 -17.87 -1.94
C HIS A 79 14.33 -16.73 -2.78
N ARG A 80 13.75 -16.44 -3.95
CA ARG A 80 14.20 -15.31 -4.78
C ARG A 80 13.99 -13.96 -4.10
N LEU A 81 12.86 -13.76 -3.43
CA LEU A 81 12.56 -12.55 -2.69
C LEU A 81 13.44 -12.40 -1.45
N ALA A 82 13.78 -13.50 -0.76
CA ALA A 82 14.73 -13.48 0.34
C ALA A 82 16.10 -12.94 -0.08
N GLY A 83 16.57 -13.28 -1.29
CA GLY A 83 17.82 -12.73 -1.85
C GLY A 83 17.78 -11.23 -2.13
N VAL A 84 16.59 -10.66 -2.39
CA VAL A 84 16.40 -9.22 -2.60
C VAL A 84 16.24 -8.48 -1.26
N VAL A 85 15.53 -9.10 -0.31
CA VAL A 85 15.16 -8.47 0.97
C VAL A 85 16.30 -8.51 1.97
N ARG A 86 17.12 -9.56 1.96
CA ARG A 86 18.24 -9.70 2.90
C ARG A 86 19.25 -8.54 2.83
N PRO A 87 19.75 -8.12 1.65
CA PRO A 87 20.64 -6.96 1.57
C PRO A 87 20.01 -5.65 2.07
N ILE A 88 18.69 -5.46 1.85
CA ILE A 88 17.98 -4.29 2.39
C ILE A 88 17.97 -4.34 3.92
N ARG A 89 17.69 -5.50 4.51
CA ARG A 89 17.71 -5.69 5.97
C ARG A 89 19.09 -5.38 6.55
N GLU A 90 20.13 -5.97 5.98
CA GLU A 90 21.53 -5.75 6.39
C GLU A 90 21.89 -4.25 6.32
N ALA A 91 21.46 -3.55 5.26
CA ALA A 91 21.70 -2.11 5.12
C ALA A 91 20.94 -1.25 6.15
N LEU A 92 19.72 -1.63 6.54
CA LEU A 92 18.94 -0.93 7.57
C LEU A 92 19.56 -1.04 8.97
N ASP A 93 20.35 -2.09 9.23
CA ASP A 93 21.03 -2.31 10.51
C ASP A 93 22.33 -1.50 10.64
N LEU A 94 22.81 -0.84 9.58
CA LEU A 94 24.02 -0.03 9.62
C LEU A 94 23.86 1.32 10.34
N TYR A 95 22.61 1.76 10.53
CA TYR A 95 22.27 3.15 10.87
C TYR A 95 22.99 3.69 12.13
N ASP A 96 23.24 2.85 13.15
CA ASP A 96 23.82 3.23 14.44
C ASP A 96 25.25 2.71 14.68
N LEU A 97 25.92 2.18 13.65
CA LEU A 97 27.24 1.57 13.77
C LEU A 97 28.41 2.54 13.52
N GLY A 98 28.13 3.80 13.21
CA GLY A 98 29.16 4.79 12.85
C GLY A 98 29.66 4.64 11.40
N PRO A 99 30.78 5.29 11.06
CA PRO A 99 31.33 5.23 9.71
C PRO A 99 31.97 3.87 9.42
N ASN A 100 31.81 3.37 8.20
CA ASN A 100 32.54 2.20 7.70
C ASN A 100 33.83 2.65 7.00
N PRO A 101 35.03 2.43 7.56
CA PRO A 101 36.29 2.91 6.98
C PRO A 101 36.69 2.16 5.70
N ASP A 102 36.15 0.95 5.48
CA ASP A 102 36.46 0.13 4.30
C ASP A 102 35.58 0.49 3.08
N LEU A 103 34.60 1.38 3.27
CA LEU A 103 33.66 1.78 2.22
C LEU A 103 34.20 2.97 1.42
N THR A 104 34.28 2.81 0.10
CA THR A 104 34.46 3.95 -0.80
C THR A 104 33.10 4.57 -1.09
N VAL A 105 32.94 5.86 -0.80
CA VAL A 105 31.67 6.59 -0.98
C VAL A 105 31.71 7.53 -2.18
N ARG A 106 30.61 7.56 -2.93
CA ARG A 106 30.39 8.57 -3.97
C ARG A 106 30.19 9.98 -3.38
N PRO A 107 30.40 11.04 -4.16
CA PRO A 107 30.09 12.40 -3.74
C PRO A 107 28.62 12.57 -3.29
N ALA A 108 28.39 13.45 -2.32
CA ALA A 108 27.05 13.75 -1.77
C ALA A 108 26.00 14.01 -2.87
N ALA A 109 26.36 14.81 -3.88
CA ALA A 109 25.45 15.17 -4.96
C ALA A 109 24.98 13.95 -5.78
N GLU A 110 25.85 12.96 -5.99
CA GLU A 110 25.50 11.72 -6.68
C GLU A 110 24.57 10.85 -5.84
N LEU A 111 24.80 10.76 -4.52
CA LEU A 111 23.93 10.00 -3.63
C LEU A 111 22.54 10.64 -3.48
N ILE A 112 22.46 11.97 -3.46
CA ILE A 112 21.19 12.71 -3.48
C ILE A 112 20.43 12.42 -4.78
N ALA A 113 21.11 12.49 -5.93
CA ALA A 113 20.51 12.16 -7.22
C ALA A 113 20.07 10.69 -7.31
N GLU A 114 20.86 9.76 -6.77
CA GLU A 114 20.51 8.34 -6.73
C GLU A 114 19.29 8.10 -5.82
N ALA A 115 19.16 8.81 -4.69
CA ALA A 115 17.97 8.72 -3.83
C ALA A 115 16.69 9.12 -4.55
N ASP A 116 16.74 10.24 -5.28
CA ASP A 116 15.61 10.71 -6.08
C ASP A 116 15.23 9.71 -7.19
N LYS A 117 16.24 9.24 -7.92
CA LYS A 117 16.09 8.23 -8.97
C LYS A 117 15.48 6.92 -8.45
N LEU A 118 15.94 6.40 -7.31
CA LEU A 118 15.41 5.15 -6.73
C LEU A 118 13.95 5.33 -6.30
N CYS A 119 13.60 6.47 -5.73
CA CYS A 119 12.20 6.76 -5.41
C CYS A 119 11.33 6.83 -6.68
N GLY A 120 11.84 7.49 -7.72
CA GLY A 120 11.22 7.53 -9.05
C GLY A 120 11.04 6.13 -9.66
N GLN A 121 12.01 5.23 -9.53
CA GLN A 121 11.92 3.85 -10.00
C GLN A 121 10.81 3.07 -9.29
N VAL A 122 10.66 3.23 -7.97
CA VAL A 122 9.56 2.64 -7.22
C VAL A 122 8.20 3.15 -7.73
N ARG A 123 8.06 4.46 -7.96
CA ARG A 123 6.83 5.06 -8.52
C ARG A 123 6.57 4.64 -9.97
N ALA A 124 7.62 4.32 -10.71
CA ALA A 124 7.55 3.73 -12.05
C ALA A 124 7.29 2.21 -12.04
N ALA A 125 7.08 1.59 -10.86
CA ALA A 125 6.88 0.14 -10.68
C ALA A 125 8.08 -0.73 -11.15
N ARG A 126 9.31 -0.21 -11.04
CA ARG A 126 10.57 -0.91 -11.34
C ARG A 126 11.23 -1.41 -10.05
N LEU A 127 10.55 -2.28 -9.31
CA LEU A 127 10.96 -2.63 -7.93
C LEU A 127 12.26 -3.41 -7.90
N ARG A 128 12.50 -4.29 -8.86
CA ARG A 128 13.76 -5.05 -8.97
C ARG A 128 14.98 -4.13 -8.98
N SER A 129 15.03 -3.21 -9.95
CA SER A 129 16.17 -2.29 -10.11
C SER A 129 16.37 -1.42 -8.87
N ALA A 130 15.28 -0.93 -8.27
CA ALA A 130 15.37 -0.14 -7.05
C ALA A 130 15.93 -0.97 -5.87
N SER A 131 15.49 -2.23 -5.75
CA SER A 131 15.89 -3.11 -4.64
C SER A 131 17.35 -3.56 -4.74
N GLU A 132 17.88 -3.71 -5.96
CA GLU A 132 19.29 -4.09 -6.19
C GLU A 132 20.26 -2.95 -5.83
N ALA A 133 19.90 -1.70 -6.14
CA ALA A 133 20.77 -0.54 -5.92
C ALA A 133 20.65 0.08 -4.51
N LEU A 134 19.49 -0.07 -3.86
CA LEU A 134 19.19 0.59 -2.59
C LEU A 134 20.17 0.25 -1.43
N PRO A 135 20.58 -1.01 -1.19
CA PRO A 135 21.44 -1.35 -0.05
C PRO A 135 22.78 -0.61 -0.06
N ALA A 136 23.45 -0.57 -1.22
CA ALA A 136 24.74 0.13 -1.36
C ALA A 136 24.58 1.64 -1.11
N ALA A 137 23.53 2.24 -1.66
CA ALA A 137 23.27 3.66 -1.47
C ALA A 137 22.93 4.02 -0.01
N ILE A 138 22.22 3.15 0.72
CA ILE A 138 22.01 3.30 2.18
C ILE A 138 23.35 3.22 2.91
N ALA A 139 24.21 2.26 2.60
CA ALA A 139 25.51 2.11 3.26
C ALA A 139 26.40 3.34 3.04
N GLU A 140 26.50 3.84 1.81
CA GLU A 140 27.27 5.05 1.48
C GLU A 140 26.73 6.29 2.18
N LEU A 141 25.40 6.51 2.14
CA LEU A 141 24.78 7.64 2.84
C LEU A 141 24.96 7.54 4.35
N THR A 142 24.86 6.35 4.92
CA THR A 142 25.08 6.11 6.35
C THR A 142 26.51 6.48 6.75
N HIS A 143 27.52 6.06 5.97
CA HIS A 143 28.90 6.52 6.18
C HIS A 143 28.98 8.05 6.12
N MET A 144 28.43 8.68 5.09
CA MET A 144 28.51 10.14 4.89
C MET A 144 27.85 10.96 6.00
N VAL A 145 26.71 10.53 6.53
CA VAL A 145 26.05 11.26 7.63
C VAL A 145 26.82 11.15 8.95
N TRP A 146 27.62 10.10 9.13
CA TRP A 146 28.49 9.95 10.30
C TRP A 146 29.80 10.74 10.16
N THR A 147 30.38 10.84 8.96
CA THR A 147 31.65 11.56 8.74
C THR A 147 31.46 13.06 8.49
N THR A 148 30.43 13.43 7.74
CA THR A 148 30.17 14.80 7.28
C THR A 148 28.67 15.12 7.39
N PRO A 149 28.11 15.15 8.61
CA PRO A 149 26.68 15.34 8.81
C PRO A 149 26.20 16.66 8.23
N SER A 150 25.08 16.62 7.51
CA SER A 150 24.35 17.82 7.08
C SER A 150 22.86 17.50 6.96
N THR A 151 22.00 18.52 7.14
CA THR A 151 20.55 18.36 6.99
C THR A 151 20.15 17.70 5.66
N PRO A 152 20.68 18.12 4.49
CA PRO A 152 20.34 17.47 3.21
C PRO A 152 20.71 15.98 3.16
N LEU A 153 21.84 15.58 3.74
CA LEU A 153 22.23 14.16 3.79
C LEU A 153 21.30 13.35 4.70
N TRP A 154 20.92 13.89 5.86
CA TRP A 154 19.94 13.26 6.75
C TRP A 154 18.56 13.11 6.09
N GLN A 155 18.10 14.16 5.39
CA GLN A 155 16.85 14.11 4.60
C GLN A 155 16.92 13.05 3.50
N THR A 156 18.07 12.96 2.83
CA THR A 156 18.31 11.98 1.76
C THR A 156 18.31 10.55 2.31
N LEU A 157 18.96 10.31 3.44
CA LEU A 157 18.95 9.01 4.11
C LEU A 157 17.53 8.61 4.57
N ALA A 158 16.75 9.56 5.12
CA ALA A 158 15.35 9.32 5.44
C ALA A 158 14.52 8.95 4.20
N SER A 159 14.77 9.59 3.05
CA SER A 159 14.14 9.24 1.76
C SER A 159 14.50 7.83 1.28
N MET A 160 15.75 7.38 1.52
CA MET A 160 16.16 6.00 1.23
C MET A 160 15.47 4.98 2.14
N TYR A 161 15.36 5.26 3.44
CA TYR A 161 14.61 4.40 4.36
C TYR A 161 13.14 4.34 4.00
N ARG A 162 12.56 5.44 3.55
CA ARG A 162 11.22 5.43 2.96
C ARG A 162 11.13 4.54 1.71
N THR A 163 12.14 4.58 0.84
CA THR A 163 12.20 3.71 -0.35
C THR A 163 12.27 2.23 0.06
N ALA A 164 13.04 1.89 1.11
CA ALA A 164 13.07 0.57 1.71
C ALA A 164 11.69 0.13 2.23
N HIS A 165 10.97 1.02 2.93
CA HIS A 165 9.60 0.79 3.35
C HIS A 165 8.69 0.50 2.15
N ASP A 166 8.74 1.37 1.14
CA ASP A 166 7.91 1.28 -0.07
C ASP A 166 8.12 -0.05 -0.83
N ILE A 167 9.37 -0.53 -0.91
CA ILE A 167 9.71 -1.84 -1.52
C ILE A 167 9.18 -2.97 -0.63
N SER A 168 9.48 -2.93 0.67
CA SER A 168 9.09 -3.98 1.62
C SER A 168 7.57 -4.18 1.66
N VAL A 169 6.79 -3.10 1.67
CA VAL A 169 5.32 -3.17 1.59
C VAL A 169 4.85 -3.82 0.29
N LYS A 170 5.44 -3.47 -0.86
CA LYS A 170 5.04 -4.00 -2.17
C LYS A 170 5.42 -5.48 -2.35
N LEU A 171 6.46 -5.94 -1.66
CA LEU A 171 6.87 -7.34 -1.64
C LEU A 171 6.19 -8.16 -0.51
N GLY A 172 5.42 -7.51 0.37
CA GLY A 172 4.69 -8.16 1.47
C GLY A 172 5.50 -8.41 2.74
N TYR A 173 6.67 -7.78 2.90
CA TYR A 173 7.51 -7.87 4.10
C TYR A 173 7.20 -6.73 5.07
N TYR A 174 6.05 -6.80 5.75
CA TYR A 174 5.55 -5.70 6.59
C TYR A 174 6.36 -5.46 7.86
N ASP A 175 6.92 -6.51 8.46
CA ASP A 175 7.82 -6.35 9.62
C ASP A 175 9.03 -5.48 9.25
N LEU A 176 9.64 -5.77 8.09
CA LEU A 176 10.77 -4.98 7.60
C LEU A 176 10.35 -3.57 7.20
N SER A 177 9.13 -3.38 6.69
CA SER A 177 8.64 -2.05 6.34
C SER A 177 8.44 -1.18 7.57
N THR A 178 8.11 -1.77 8.73
CA THR A 178 8.04 -1.07 10.02
C THR A 178 9.44 -0.67 10.50
N VAL A 179 10.41 -1.58 10.44
CA VAL A 179 11.82 -1.27 10.75
C VAL A 179 12.32 -0.11 9.89
N ALA A 180 12.05 -0.13 8.58
CA ALA A 180 12.43 0.95 7.68
C ALA A 180 11.81 2.30 8.08
N LEU A 181 10.57 2.34 8.58
CA LEU A 181 9.95 3.57 9.08
C LEU A 181 10.58 4.06 10.39
N ASP A 182 11.08 3.16 11.25
CA ASP A 182 11.80 3.55 12.45
C ASP A 182 13.17 4.14 12.10
N ARG A 183 13.86 3.58 11.11
CA ARG A 183 15.09 4.18 10.55
C ARG A 183 14.82 5.53 9.89
N MET A 184 13.70 5.66 9.17
CA MET A 184 13.25 6.94 8.63
C MET A 184 13.02 7.99 9.73
N ALA A 185 12.41 7.61 10.87
CA ALA A 185 12.24 8.51 12.02
C ALA A 185 13.58 9.01 12.54
N TRP A 186 14.50 8.07 12.78
CA TRP A 186 15.82 8.35 13.33
C TRP A 186 16.62 9.35 12.46
N ALA A 187 16.52 9.24 11.13
CA ALA A 187 17.13 10.17 10.20
C ALA A 187 16.37 11.51 10.12
N ALA A 188 15.04 11.50 10.13
CA ALA A 188 14.21 12.71 10.09
C ALA A 188 14.40 13.59 11.33
N GLU A 189 14.55 12.99 12.51
CA GLU A 189 14.87 13.70 13.76
C GLU A 189 16.21 14.45 13.66
N ARG A 190 17.23 13.80 13.11
CA ARG A 190 18.56 14.41 12.90
C ARG A 190 18.55 15.49 11.82
N ALA A 191 17.69 15.34 10.82
CA ALA A 191 17.42 16.40 9.85
C ALA A 191 16.64 17.58 10.47
N SER A 192 16.00 17.40 11.62
CA SER A 192 15.01 18.33 12.18
C SER A 192 13.92 18.67 11.15
N ASP A 193 13.47 17.66 10.39
CA ASP A 193 12.55 17.83 9.27
C ASP A 193 11.11 17.40 9.65
N PRO A 194 10.19 18.37 9.84
CA PRO A 194 8.81 18.07 10.22
C PRO A 194 8.00 17.42 9.10
N CYS A 195 8.35 17.66 7.82
CA CYS A 195 7.68 17.04 6.68
C CYS A 195 7.95 15.54 6.65
N LEU A 196 9.21 15.13 6.81
CA LEU A 196 9.59 13.72 6.88
C LEU A 196 9.00 13.03 8.11
N GLY A 197 8.99 13.69 9.27
CA GLY A 197 8.33 13.20 10.48
C GLY A 197 6.83 12.95 10.26
N ALA A 198 6.15 13.88 9.59
CA ALA A 198 4.73 13.75 9.24
C ALA A 198 4.46 12.64 8.20
N ILE A 199 5.30 12.53 7.16
CA ILE A 199 5.20 11.46 6.15
C ILE A 199 5.36 10.08 6.80
N ARG A 200 6.25 9.94 7.78
CA ARG A 200 6.36 8.69 8.56
C ARG A 200 5.04 8.35 9.24
N GLN A 201 4.39 9.31 9.91
CA GLN A 201 3.10 9.03 10.57
C GLN A 201 2.00 8.71 9.57
N TYR A 202 1.99 9.37 8.41
CA TYR A 202 1.13 9.00 7.28
C TYR A 202 1.30 7.53 6.90
N MET A 203 2.54 7.06 6.70
CA MET A 203 2.82 5.68 6.31
C MET A 203 2.45 4.67 7.41
N ARG A 204 2.72 4.98 8.68
CA ARG A 204 2.30 4.13 9.81
C ARG A 204 0.78 4.05 9.91
N GLY A 205 0.08 5.17 9.75
CA GLY A 205 -1.38 5.23 9.81
C GLY A 205 -2.04 4.32 8.76
N LEU A 206 -1.45 4.25 7.57
CA LEU A 206 -1.88 3.37 6.49
C LEU A 206 -1.48 1.90 6.67
N VAL A 207 -0.84 1.47 7.75
CA VAL A 207 -0.71 0.03 8.03
C VAL A 207 -2.01 -0.49 8.66
N TYR A 208 -2.55 0.27 9.62
CA TYR A 208 -3.72 -0.12 10.42
C TYR A 208 -5.05 -0.21 9.65
N PHE A 209 -5.12 0.30 8.42
CA PHE A 209 -6.31 0.05 7.58
C PHE A 209 -6.50 -1.44 7.28
N ARG A 210 -5.43 -2.24 7.32
CA ARG A 210 -5.47 -3.69 7.01
C ARG A 210 -5.86 -4.54 8.20
N GLU A 211 -5.54 -4.07 9.40
CA GLU A 211 -5.76 -4.78 10.67
C GLU A 211 -7.15 -4.49 11.26
N GLY A 212 -7.86 -3.49 10.71
CA GLY A 212 -9.16 -3.03 11.19
C GLY A 212 -9.08 -2.13 12.43
N GLU A 213 -7.88 -1.74 12.87
CA GLU A 213 -7.63 -0.87 14.02
C GLU A 213 -7.61 0.61 13.61
N TYR A 214 -8.74 1.08 13.08
CA TYR A 214 -8.87 2.41 12.49
C TYR A 214 -8.60 3.56 13.49
N GLY A 215 -8.84 3.33 14.79
CA GLY A 215 -8.57 4.31 15.84
C GLY A 215 -7.09 4.65 15.98
N ILE A 216 -6.20 3.65 15.88
CA ILE A 216 -4.74 3.88 15.91
C ILE A 216 -4.31 4.62 14.65
N GLY A 217 -4.82 4.20 13.50
CA GLY A 217 -4.58 4.88 12.22
C GLY A 217 -4.92 6.37 12.28
N LYS A 218 -6.14 6.72 12.75
CA LYS A 218 -6.58 8.12 12.90
C LYS A 218 -5.63 8.92 13.80
N ARG A 219 -5.26 8.38 14.96
CA ARG A 219 -4.32 9.05 15.91
C ARG A 219 -2.95 9.31 15.29
N LEU A 220 -2.43 8.37 14.50
CA LEU A 220 -1.17 8.55 13.78
C LEU A 220 -1.26 9.68 12.76
N ILE A 221 -2.32 9.73 11.95
CA ILE A 221 -2.52 10.83 11.00
C ILE A 221 -2.66 12.18 11.73
N THR A 222 -3.42 12.24 12.82
CA THR A 222 -3.52 13.45 13.67
C THR A 222 -2.15 13.88 14.18
N SER A 223 -1.32 12.94 14.66
CA SER A 223 0.05 13.24 15.08
C SER A 223 0.88 13.81 13.93
N GLY A 224 0.77 13.27 12.72
CA GLY A 224 1.40 13.83 11.52
C GLY A 224 0.98 15.27 11.24
N HIS A 225 -0.31 15.58 11.36
CA HIS A 225 -0.82 16.95 11.23
C HIS A 225 -0.23 17.89 12.29
N SER A 226 -0.12 17.44 13.55
CA SER A 226 0.50 18.23 14.62
C SER A 226 1.98 18.51 14.34
N ILE A 227 2.74 17.55 13.83
CA ILE A 227 4.16 17.72 13.50
C ILE A 227 4.33 18.76 12.39
N VAL A 228 3.68 18.58 11.24
CA VAL A 228 3.83 19.51 10.11
C VAL A 228 3.20 20.88 10.38
N GLY A 229 2.17 20.93 11.23
CA GLY A 229 1.49 22.17 11.62
C GLY A 229 2.33 23.14 12.45
N GLN A 230 3.44 22.69 13.02
CA GLN A 230 4.41 23.54 13.72
C GLN A 230 5.37 24.25 12.75
N ALA A 231 5.45 23.81 11.49
CA ALA A 231 6.34 24.37 10.50
C ALA A 231 5.71 25.57 9.75
N PRO A 232 6.52 26.48 9.16
CA PRO A 232 6.01 27.51 8.28
C PRO A 232 5.20 26.94 7.12
N LYS A 233 4.16 27.68 6.69
CA LYS A 233 3.33 27.28 5.55
C LYS A 233 4.09 27.51 4.24
N THR A 234 4.71 26.46 3.72
CA THR A 234 5.39 26.41 2.43
C THR A 234 4.62 25.50 1.48
N ARG A 235 5.00 25.47 0.20
CA ARG A 235 4.42 24.53 -0.77
C ARG A 235 4.62 23.08 -0.34
N GLU A 236 5.77 22.77 0.24
CA GLU A 236 6.11 21.44 0.75
C GLU A 236 5.25 21.03 1.95
N THR A 237 5.17 21.87 3.00
CA THR A 237 4.38 21.57 4.20
C THR A 237 2.88 21.47 3.88
N LEU A 238 2.39 22.27 2.93
CA LEU A 238 1.02 22.17 2.42
C LEU A 238 0.79 20.85 1.66
N ALA A 239 1.71 20.42 0.79
CA ALA A 239 1.59 19.15 0.08
C ALA A 239 1.56 17.95 1.06
N VAL A 240 2.42 17.96 2.10
CA VAL A 240 2.42 16.93 3.15
C VAL A 240 1.13 16.96 3.97
N THR A 241 0.64 18.14 4.33
CA THR A 241 -0.65 18.31 5.04
C THR A 241 -1.81 17.76 4.21
N GLY A 242 -1.83 18.06 2.91
CA GLY A 242 -2.83 17.54 1.99
C GLY A 242 -2.74 16.01 1.87
N GLN A 243 -1.53 15.44 1.83
CA GLN A 243 -1.34 14.00 1.79
C GLN A 243 -1.82 13.30 3.06
N LEU A 244 -1.63 13.91 4.24
CA LEU A 244 -2.17 13.41 5.51
C LEU A 244 -3.70 13.34 5.47
N HIS A 245 -4.37 14.37 4.94
CA HIS A 245 -5.83 14.32 4.71
C HIS A 245 -6.23 13.20 3.74
N LEU A 246 -5.47 12.97 2.67
CA LEU A 246 -5.71 11.83 1.77
C LEU A 246 -5.49 10.47 2.45
N GLY A 247 -4.64 10.39 3.47
CA GLY A 247 -4.49 9.20 4.32
C GLY A 247 -5.65 9.04 5.29
N ALA A 248 -6.09 10.12 5.91
CA ALA A 248 -7.24 10.13 6.82
C ALA A 248 -8.52 9.69 6.11
N SER A 249 -8.75 10.13 4.86
CA SER A 249 -9.92 9.71 4.09
C SER A 249 -9.96 8.21 3.84
N VAL A 250 -8.80 7.56 3.62
CA VAL A 250 -8.72 6.10 3.47
C VAL A 250 -9.12 5.39 4.76
N ILE A 251 -8.64 5.88 5.91
CA ILE A 251 -8.97 5.29 7.21
C ILE A 251 -10.44 5.51 7.57
N CYS A 252 -10.99 6.70 7.29
CA CYS A 252 -12.41 6.98 7.48
C CYS A 252 -13.29 6.11 6.57
N ALA A 253 -12.93 5.93 5.30
CA ALA A 253 -13.71 5.09 4.38
C ALA A 253 -13.76 3.62 4.87
N ARG A 254 -12.64 3.11 5.37
CA ARG A 254 -12.57 1.77 5.98
C ARG A 254 -13.37 1.65 7.27
N ALA A 255 -13.48 2.74 8.03
CA ALA A 255 -14.28 2.83 9.24
C ALA A 255 -15.77 3.14 8.97
N GLU A 256 -16.22 3.11 7.71
CA GLU A 256 -17.57 3.49 7.28
C GLU A 256 -17.99 4.91 7.74
N ASP A 257 -17.02 5.81 7.91
CA ASP A 257 -17.19 7.20 8.39
C ASP A 257 -17.30 8.18 7.22
N GLU A 258 -18.49 8.26 6.63
CA GLU A 258 -18.77 9.10 5.45
C GLU A 258 -18.49 10.59 5.69
N THR A 259 -18.82 11.09 6.89
CA THR A 259 -18.58 12.50 7.24
C THR A 259 -17.09 12.80 7.30
N GLY A 260 -16.30 11.91 7.90
CA GLY A 260 -14.83 12.02 7.93
C GLY A 260 -14.21 11.95 6.54
N VAL A 261 -14.71 11.08 5.65
CA VAL A 261 -14.28 11.03 4.25
C VAL A 261 -14.53 12.38 3.56
N ALA A 262 -15.75 12.91 3.65
CA ALA A 262 -16.12 14.17 3.02
C ALA A 262 -15.27 15.34 3.53
N HIS A 263 -15.06 15.44 4.83
CA HIS A 263 -14.21 16.46 5.46
C HIS A 263 -12.78 16.40 4.92
N HIS A 264 -12.12 15.24 5.00
CA HIS A 264 -10.72 15.12 4.62
C HIS A 264 -10.46 15.26 3.12
N ILE A 265 -11.36 14.75 2.26
CA ILE A 265 -11.28 15.01 0.83
C ILE A 265 -11.47 16.50 0.52
N GLY A 266 -12.37 17.18 1.25
CA GLY A 266 -12.58 18.63 1.15
C GLY A 266 -11.33 19.44 1.48
N GLU A 267 -10.68 19.15 2.60
CA GLU A 267 -9.43 19.81 3.01
C GLU A 267 -8.31 19.57 1.99
N ALA A 268 -8.11 18.33 1.57
CA ALA A 268 -7.10 18.00 0.55
C ALA A 268 -7.36 18.72 -0.78
N LYS A 269 -8.64 18.83 -1.19
CA LYS A 269 -9.04 19.58 -2.39
C LYS A 269 -8.76 21.07 -2.28
N SER A 270 -9.02 21.68 -1.12
CA SER A 270 -8.72 23.09 -0.84
C SER A 270 -7.21 23.36 -0.96
N ILE A 271 -6.39 22.49 -0.36
CA ILE A 271 -4.94 22.58 -0.44
C ILE A 271 -4.44 22.41 -1.89
N ALA A 272 -4.93 21.39 -2.60
CA ALA A 272 -4.54 21.14 -4.00
C ALA A 272 -4.93 22.30 -4.93
N LYS A 273 -6.08 22.97 -4.69
CA LYS A 273 -6.46 24.18 -5.42
C LYS A 273 -5.48 25.32 -5.21
N ARG A 274 -4.88 25.43 -4.01
CA ARG A 274 -3.95 26.50 -3.65
C ARG A 274 -2.55 26.29 -4.23
N ILE A 275 -2.02 25.07 -4.19
CA ILE A 275 -0.62 24.80 -4.54
C ILE A 275 -0.42 24.14 -5.91
N GLY A 276 -1.52 23.75 -6.57
CA GLY A 276 -1.49 23.06 -7.86
C GLY A 276 -0.97 21.63 -7.75
N ASP A 277 -0.39 21.15 -8.84
CA ASP A 277 0.32 19.88 -8.86
C ASP A 277 1.62 20.00 -8.05
N ALA A 278 1.82 19.12 -7.09
CA ALA A 278 3.01 19.00 -6.24
C ALA A 278 3.47 17.53 -6.20
N SER A 279 3.31 16.83 -7.33
CA SER A 279 3.56 15.39 -7.42
C SER A 279 5.01 14.99 -7.10
N GLU A 280 5.95 15.88 -7.38
CA GLU A 280 7.37 15.74 -7.11
C GLU A 280 7.73 15.91 -5.62
N VAL A 281 6.91 16.63 -4.85
CA VAL A 281 7.18 16.90 -3.43
C VAL A 281 7.20 15.58 -2.68
N HIS A 282 8.41 15.20 -2.26
CA HIS A 282 8.72 13.89 -1.73
C HIS A 282 8.07 12.75 -2.52
N TRP A 283 7.86 12.81 -3.84
CA TRP A 283 7.17 11.74 -4.58
C TRP A 283 5.81 11.31 -4.00
N LEU A 284 5.10 12.20 -3.29
CA LEU A 284 3.77 11.89 -2.72
C LEU A 284 2.69 11.85 -3.79
N SER A 285 2.99 12.31 -5.01
CA SER A 285 2.00 12.49 -6.07
C SER A 285 0.87 13.43 -5.66
N PHE A 286 1.09 14.33 -4.69
CA PHE A 286 0.03 15.19 -4.18
C PHE A 286 -0.37 16.24 -5.21
N GLY A 287 -1.67 16.41 -5.42
CA GLY A 287 -2.22 17.35 -6.38
C GLY A 287 -3.67 17.01 -6.76
N PRO A 288 -4.32 17.81 -7.62
CA PRO A 288 -5.73 17.65 -7.96
C PRO A 288 -6.09 16.25 -8.48
N THR A 289 -5.22 15.66 -9.32
CA THR A 289 -5.41 14.29 -9.83
C THR A 289 -5.42 13.27 -8.69
N ASN A 290 -4.49 13.35 -7.75
CA ASN A 290 -4.42 12.38 -6.66
C ASN A 290 -5.57 12.54 -5.66
N VAL A 291 -6.05 13.77 -5.43
CA VAL A 291 -7.28 14.00 -4.65
C VAL A 291 -8.49 13.30 -5.29
N ALA A 292 -8.67 13.44 -6.61
CA ALA A 292 -9.75 12.77 -7.32
C ALA A 292 -9.65 11.24 -7.23
N LEU A 293 -8.44 10.70 -7.33
CA LEU A 293 -8.20 9.26 -7.20
C LEU A 293 -8.46 8.74 -5.78
N HIS A 294 -8.05 9.47 -4.75
CA HIS A 294 -8.36 9.11 -3.37
C HIS A 294 -9.85 9.19 -3.07
N LYS A 295 -10.58 10.17 -3.63
CA LYS A 295 -12.04 10.21 -3.53
C LYS A 295 -12.66 8.95 -4.13
N MET A 296 -12.26 8.58 -5.36
CA MET A 296 -12.79 7.38 -6.01
C MET A 296 -12.47 6.12 -5.19
N SER A 297 -11.24 5.97 -4.70
CA SER A 297 -10.88 4.83 -3.84
C SER A 297 -11.73 4.79 -2.56
N ALA A 298 -12.05 5.94 -1.95
CA ALA A 298 -12.95 6.02 -0.80
C ALA A 298 -14.38 5.62 -1.16
N ASP A 299 -14.92 6.08 -2.29
CA ASP A 299 -16.25 5.70 -2.78
C ASP A 299 -16.33 4.17 -3.02
N VAL A 300 -15.28 3.56 -3.59
CA VAL A 300 -15.18 2.10 -3.79
C VAL A 300 -15.17 1.36 -2.46
N GLU A 301 -14.43 1.85 -1.46
CA GLU A 301 -14.38 1.22 -0.14
C GLU A 301 -15.73 1.31 0.58
N MET A 302 -16.42 2.45 0.45
CA MET A 302 -17.77 2.69 0.97
C MET A 302 -18.87 1.99 0.16
N LYS A 303 -18.50 1.17 -0.83
CA LYS A 303 -19.43 0.45 -1.74
C LYS A 303 -20.37 1.38 -2.52
N GLN A 304 -19.99 2.64 -2.70
CA GLN A 304 -20.70 3.62 -3.53
C GLN A 304 -20.30 3.46 -5.01
N TYR A 305 -20.50 2.25 -5.56
CA TYR A 305 -19.95 1.86 -6.85
C TYR A 305 -20.49 2.68 -8.02
N ASP A 306 -21.76 3.09 -8.01
CA ASP A 306 -22.34 3.92 -9.09
C ASP A 306 -21.69 5.32 -9.15
N THR A 307 -21.45 5.92 -7.99
CA THR A 307 -20.72 7.19 -7.86
C THR A 307 -19.28 7.03 -8.36
N ALA A 308 -18.59 5.99 -7.87
CA ALA A 308 -17.21 5.69 -8.28
C ALA A 308 -17.10 5.46 -9.78
N LEU A 309 -18.07 4.79 -10.40
CA LEU A 309 -18.09 4.50 -11.84
C LEU A 309 -18.24 5.76 -12.66
N THR A 310 -19.16 6.63 -12.23
CA THR A 310 -19.41 7.93 -12.86
C THR A 310 -18.14 8.78 -12.84
N GLU A 311 -17.43 8.83 -11.72
CA GLU A 311 -16.19 9.59 -11.59
C GLU A 311 -15.02 8.95 -12.35
N ALA A 312 -14.91 7.62 -12.35
CA ALA A 312 -13.90 6.89 -13.12
C ALA A 312 -14.00 7.19 -14.62
N ARG A 313 -15.23 7.20 -15.17
CA ARG A 313 -15.49 7.49 -16.59
C ARG A 313 -15.15 8.92 -16.99
N LYS A 314 -15.28 9.89 -16.07
CA LYS A 314 -14.89 11.29 -16.27
C LYS A 314 -13.40 11.54 -16.09
N THR A 315 -12.74 10.74 -15.26
CA THR A 315 -11.33 10.93 -14.93
C THR A 315 -10.44 10.75 -16.17
N ARG A 316 -9.55 11.72 -16.39
CA ARG A 316 -8.49 11.66 -17.41
C ARG A 316 -7.16 11.82 -16.70
N LEU A 317 -6.34 10.77 -16.74
CA LEU A 317 -5.03 10.79 -16.09
C LEU A 317 -4.01 11.51 -16.97
N PRO A 318 -3.34 12.57 -16.48
CA PRO A 318 -2.20 13.15 -17.16
C PRO A 318 -1.13 12.10 -17.49
N ALA A 319 -0.37 12.33 -18.55
CA ALA A 319 0.75 11.46 -18.93
C ALA A 319 1.80 11.34 -17.82
N ALA A 320 2.02 12.43 -17.07
CA ALA A 320 2.94 12.51 -15.94
C ALA A 320 2.47 11.74 -14.68
N THR A 321 1.24 11.20 -14.66
CA THR A 321 0.74 10.44 -13.50
C THR A 321 1.64 9.23 -13.26
N ALA A 322 2.17 9.11 -12.05
CA ALA A 322 3.02 7.98 -11.64
C ALA A 322 2.39 6.63 -12.01
N THR A 323 3.18 5.74 -12.60
CA THR A 323 2.75 4.41 -13.06
C THR A 323 2.08 3.62 -11.94
N SER A 324 2.62 3.67 -10.72
CA SER A 324 2.04 3.02 -9.55
C SER A 324 0.62 3.53 -9.24
N ARG A 325 0.37 4.83 -9.36
CA ARG A 325 -0.93 5.45 -9.09
C ARG A 325 -1.93 5.14 -10.20
N ARG A 326 -1.48 5.13 -11.46
CA ARG A 326 -2.27 4.69 -12.62
C ARG A 326 -2.70 3.23 -12.49
N GLY A 327 -1.77 2.35 -12.11
CA GLY A 327 -2.06 0.94 -11.88
C GLY A 327 -3.12 0.74 -10.79
N HIS A 328 -3.02 1.46 -9.68
CA HIS A 328 -4.01 1.40 -8.60
C HIS A 328 -5.40 1.90 -9.06
N PHE A 329 -5.46 3.04 -9.76
CA PHE A 329 -6.72 3.55 -10.33
C PHE A 329 -7.40 2.53 -11.26
N LEU A 330 -6.64 1.84 -12.10
CA LEU A 330 -7.18 0.83 -13.01
C LEU A 330 -7.74 -0.39 -12.27
N VAL A 331 -7.14 -0.77 -11.13
CA VAL A 331 -7.66 -1.84 -10.28
C VAL A 331 -8.97 -1.42 -9.59
N ASP A 332 -9.02 -0.22 -9.01
CA ASP A 332 -10.25 0.29 -8.41
C ASP A 332 -11.37 0.39 -9.45
N TRP A 333 -11.06 0.92 -10.64
CA TRP A 333 -12.01 1.00 -11.74
C TRP A 333 -12.47 -0.39 -12.20
N ALA A 334 -11.56 -1.37 -12.30
CA ALA A 334 -11.95 -2.73 -12.64
C ALA A 334 -12.95 -3.30 -11.64
N ARG A 335 -12.68 -3.12 -10.34
CA ARG A 335 -13.58 -3.56 -9.28
C ARG A 335 -14.94 -2.86 -9.39
N THR A 336 -14.97 -1.55 -9.61
CA THR A 336 -16.22 -0.79 -9.79
C THR A 336 -17.04 -1.29 -10.98
N GLU A 337 -16.42 -1.53 -12.14
CA GLU A 337 -17.12 -2.05 -13.32
C GLU A 337 -17.70 -3.45 -13.02
N MET A 338 -16.93 -4.33 -12.38
CA MET A 338 -17.41 -5.67 -11.98
C MET A 338 -18.61 -5.61 -11.03
N GLU A 339 -18.51 -4.81 -9.96
CA GLU A 339 -19.58 -4.68 -8.95
C GLU A 339 -20.87 -4.06 -9.52
N THR A 340 -20.77 -3.36 -10.65
CA THR A 340 -21.91 -2.78 -11.39
C THR A 340 -22.35 -3.63 -12.58
N GLY A 341 -21.86 -4.87 -12.70
CA GLY A 341 -22.26 -5.84 -13.74
C GLY A 341 -21.59 -5.65 -15.10
N HIS A 342 -20.53 -4.85 -15.19
CA HIS A 342 -19.77 -4.57 -16.41
C HIS A 342 -18.49 -5.44 -16.48
N ASP A 343 -18.66 -6.75 -16.55
CA ASP A 343 -17.56 -7.74 -16.45
C ASP A 343 -16.49 -7.60 -17.56
N ASP A 344 -16.91 -7.41 -18.81
CA ASP A 344 -15.99 -7.23 -19.95
C ASP A 344 -15.14 -5.95 -19.82
N PRO A 345 -15.73 -4.77 -19.52
CA PRO A 345 -14.96 -3.59 -19.14
C PRO A 345 -14.03 -3.82 -17.95
N ALA A 346 -14.47 -4.52 -16.90
CA ALA A 346 -13.65 -4.81 -15.73
C ALA A 346 -12.38 -5.60 -16.11
N LEU A 347 -12.52 -6.66 -16.92
CA LEU A 347 -11.39 -7.45 -17.42
C LEU A 347 -10.42 -6.59 -18.24
N LYS A 348 -10.93 -5.71 -19.12
CA LYS A 348 -10.09 -4.78 -19.89
C LYS A 348 -9.28 -3.85 -18.99
N ARG A 349 -9.85 -3.37 -17.88
CA ARG A 349 -9.13 -2.53 -16.89
C ARG A 349 -8.04 -3.32 -16.16
N LEU A 350 -8.30 -4.58 -15.78
CA LEU A 350 -7.28 -5.46 -15.19
C LEU A 350 -6.11 -5.73 -16.14
N VAL A 351 -6.39 -6.00 -17.41
CA VAL A 351 -5.36 -6.17 -18.45
C VAL A 351 -4.53 -4.90 -18.60
N ALA A 352 -5.17 -3.73 -18.62
CA ALA A 352 -4.47 -2.45 -18.65
C ALA A 352 -3.60 -2.25 -17.40
N ALA A 353 -4.10 -2.57 -16.20
CA ALA A 353 -3.33 -2.50 -14.96
C ALA A 353 -2.08 -3.37 -15.02
N ARG A 354 -2.23 -4.63 -15.46
CA ARG A 354 -1.11 -5.56 -15.70
C ARG A 354 -0.08 -5.00 -16.68
N ARG A 355 -0.51 -4.32 -17.75
CA ARG A 355 0.41 -3.72 -18.73
C ARG A 355 1.21 -2.55 -18.15
N TYR A 356 0.56 -1.68 -17.37
CA TYR A 356 1.23 -0.50 -16.82
C TYR A 356 2.10 -0.82 -15.60
N ALA A 357 1.59 -1.62 -14.66
CA ALA A 357 2.24 -1.88 -13.38
C ALA A 357 2.20 -3.38 -13.02
N PRO A 358 2.84 -4.26 -13.81
CA PRO A 358 2.68 -5.71 -13.70
C PRO A 358 2.99 -6.26 -12.31
N GLU A 359 4.10 -5.86 -11.70
CA GLU A 359 4.49 -6.33 -10.37
C GLU A 359 3.48 -5.89 -9.30
N GLN A 360 3.09 -4.61 -9.32
CA GLN A 360 2.10 -4.09 -8.37
C GLN A 360 0.72 -4.74 -8.56
N THR A 361 0.25 -4.90 -9.80
CA THR A 361 -1.04 -5.53 -10.09
C THR A 361 -1.03 -6.99 -9.64
N ARG A 362 0.07 -7.73 -9.89
CA ARG A 362 0.19 -9.16 -9.54
C ARG A 362 -0.07 -9.44 -8.06
N TYR A 363 0.45 -8.57 -7.20
CA TYR A 363 0.38 -8.73 -5.74
C TYR A 363 -0.75 -7.93 -5.08
N ASN A 364 -1.55 -7.20 -5.86
CA ASN A 364 -2.67 -6.43 -5.33
C ASN A 364 -3.86 -7.37 -4.97
N PRO A 365 -4.32 -7.40 -3.70
CA PRO A 365 -5.43 -8.25 -3.28
C PRO A 365 -6.73 -8.00 -4.05
N ASN A 366 -7.08 -6.73 -4.27
CA ASN A 366 -8.31 -6.35 -4.98
C ASN A 366 -8.26 -6.82 -6.44
N ALA A 367 -7.12 -6.70 -7.12
CA ALA A 367 -6.99 -7.18 -8.50
C ALA A 367 -7.20 -8.70 -8.62
N ARG A 368 -6.65 -9.46 -7.67
CA ARG A 368 -6.82 -10.92 -7.58
C ARG A 368 -8.27 -11.28 -7.30
N GLU A 369 -8.89 -10.61 -6.32
CA GLU A 369 -10.27 -10.89 -5.95
C GLU A 369 -11.25 -10.53 -7.05
N THR A 370 -11.09 -9.37 -7.71
CA THR A 370 -11.88 -9.01 -8.89
C THR A 370 -11.72 -10.07 -9.99
N THR A 371 -10.51 -10.59 -10.22
CA THR A 371 -10.30 -11.66 -11.22
C THR A 371 -11.00 -12.96 -10.84
N ARG A 372 -10.96 -13.36 -9.56
CA ARG A 372 -11.68 -14.55 -9.07
C ARG A 372 -13.19 -14.40 -9.22
N SER A 373 -13.72 -13.24 -8.85
CA SER A 373 -15.15 -12.96 -8.97
C SER A 373 -15.61 -13.01 -10.43
N LEU A 374 -14.87 -12.39 -11.35
CA LEU A 374 -15.14 -12.51 -12.80
C LEU A 374 -15.11 -13.97 -13.28
N MET A 375 -14.18 -14.79 -12.77
CA MET A 375 -14.12 -16.22 -13.12
C MET A 375 -15.33 -16.99 -12.60
N ARG A 376 -15.82 -16.67 -11.39
CA ARG A 376 -17.00 -17.31 -10.79
C ARG A 376 -18.30 -16.93 -11.50
N THR A 377 -18.42 -15.70 -11.97
CA THR A 377 -19.63 -15.22 -12.67
C THR A 377 -19.66 -15.62 -14.15
N ALA A 378 -18.50 -15.92 -14.74
CA ALA A 378 -18.40 -16.30 -16.15
C ALA A 378 -19.03 -17.68 -16.42
N ARG A 379 -20.10 -17.71 -17.24
CA ARG A 379 -20.66 -18.98 -17.77
C ARG A 379 -19.70 -19.69 -18.73
N GLN A 380 -18.98 -18.91 -19.53
CA GLN A 380 -17.95 -19.37 -20.46
C GLN A 380 -16.78 -18.38 -20.39
N PRO A 381 -15.72 -18.68 -19.60
CA PRO A 381 -14.62 -17.76 -19.41
C PRO A 381 -13.83 -17.58 -20.71
N SER A 382 -13.57 -16.32 -21.10
CA SER A 382 -12.74 -16.01 -22.27
C SER A 382 -11.29 -16.44 -22.06
N GLU A 383 -10.55 -16.67 -23.15
CA GLU A 383 -9.11 -16.95 -23.08
C GLU A 383 -8.33 -15.84 -22.35
N THR A 384 -8.79 -14.60 -22.46
CA THR A 384 -8.18 -13.46 -21.75
C THR A 384 -8.37 -13.59 -20.24
N LEU A 385 -9.56 -13.98 -19.78
CA LEU A 385 -9.83 -14.19 -18.35
C LEU A 385 -9.02 -15.38 -17.81
N ILE A 386 -9.01 -16.51 -18.54
CA ILE A 386 -8.20 -17.68 -18.19
C ILE A 386 -6.70 -17.31 -18.12
N GLY A 387 -6.21 -16.54 -19.09
CA GLY A 387 -4.84 -16.05 -19.12
C GLY A 387 -4.51 -15.10 -17.95
N MET A 388 -5.49 -14.32 -17.48
CA MET A 388 -5.34 -13.44 -16.31
C MET A 388 -5.27 -14.27 -15.01
N VAL A 389 -6.18 -15.24 -14.84
CA VAL A 389 -6.20 -16.19 -13.70
C VAL A 389 -4.85 -16.93 -13.61
N ARG A 390 -4.40 -17.55 -14.70
CA ARG A 390 -3.10 -18.22 -14.78
C ARG A 390 -1.95 -17.28 -14.46
N TRP A 391 -1.99 -16.05 -14.96
CA TRP A 391 -0.94 -15.08 -14.67
C TRP A 391 -0.86 -14.75 -13.18
N PHE A 392 -1.99 -14.61 -12.49
CA PHE A 392 -1.99 -14.43 -11.04
C PHE A 392 -1.54 -15.69 -10.27
N GLY A 393 -1.52 -16.87 -10.90
CA GLY A 393 -1.33 -18.14 -10.22
C GLY A 393 -2.52 -18.42 -9.31
N LEU A 394 -3.71 -18.31 -9.89
CA LEU A 394 -5.01 -18.57 -9.27
C LEU A 394 -5.66 -19.79 -9.90
#